data_AF-A0A3D5TDJ1-F1
#
_entry.id   AF-A0A3D5TDJ1-F1
#
_cell.length_a   1.000
_cell.length_b   1.000
_cell.length_c   1.000
_cell.angle_alpha   90.00
_cell.angle_beta   90.00
_cell.angle_gamma   90.00
#
_symmetry.space_group_name_H-M   'P 1'
#
loop_
_entity.id
_entity.type
_entity.pdbx_description
1 polymer ?
#
loop_
_entity_poly.entity_id
_entity_poly.type
_entity_poly.pdbx_seq_one_letter_code
_entity_poly.pdbx_strand_id
1 'polypeptide(L)'
;MKQESTEENSVYMGSAMENKGIMYVLASKPYHEVKEPGYRTVMIGQDLPEEYEEKKDDSGRPETGRSDRKKKENCDCNKFTAEYIGICSSDRYFVDAGRLLSVKKMQKLLEQTPVILGDCLTGQSEKMVQKNRKAESIDEPEKEEIPCLMIKKEALEDFCRWYQENYGQNPAWHTNMTAEIKAWLSDKQISYAYFHTEKIDTNRLPAMYELVKDLTEDLVKKYQQGNFLYLPPIDRTVGKNGRMPVWICWWQGISEAPELVQKCIARMEKMFGDKADIRIITFNNYRQYIAFSETVAEKFNKGCISMTHLSDILRAQLLCRYGGLWIDATYYIWDDRFIDALCQFPFFTQKQGGELNELDIVSGRWANNFMKGPAGFPLFGFMVEAFELFWGKYDEVLNYFLFDYIIAVCYEQLPEIRMIMGACPVNNRFSQVLADWGNEACDPHKLELLTADTWLFKLTYKKQFSMQTSDGQRTYYAALLEEE
;
A
#
# COMPACT_ATOMS: atom_id res chain seq x y z
N MET A 1 -53.11 -8.44 -5.33
CA MET A 1 -53.20 -7.15 -4.61
C MET A 1 -52.02 -7.12 -3.65
N LYS A 2 -51.20 -6.05 -3.74
CA LYS A 2 -49.85 -5.86 -3.15
C LYS A 2 -48.80 -6.71 -3.88
N GLN A 3 -47.98 -6.21 -4.82
CA GLN A 3 -47.20 -4.96 -4.87
C GLN A 3 -46.28 -4.85 -3.65
N GLU A 4 -45.25 -5.69 -3.64
CA GLU A 4 -44.07 -5.55 -2.81
C GLU A 4 -42.95 -4.91 -3.64
N SER A 5 -42.29 -3.97 -2.98
CA SER A 5 -41.43 -2.91 -3.46
C SER A 5 -40.10 -3.39 -4.02
N THR A 6 -39.88 -3.15 -5.30
CA THR A 6 -38.58 -3.22 -5.99
C THR A 6 -37.60 -2.10 -5.60
N GLU A 7 -37.82 -1.37 -4.50
CA GLU A 7 -37.01 -0.21 -4.09
C GLU A 7 -36.05 -0.47 -2.91
N GLU A 8 -36.10 -1.62 -2.23
CA GLU A 8 -35.24 -1.88 -1.05
C GLU A 8 -33.94 -2.66 -1.34
N ASN A 9 -33.70 -3.09 -2.59
CA ASN A 9 -32.47 -3.79 -2.98
C ASN A 9 -31.44 -2.92 -3.73
N SER A 10 -31.60 -1.59 -3.76
CA SER A 10 -30.69 -0.68 -4.48
C SER A 10 -29.67 0.04 -3.59
N VAL A 11 -29.70 -0.13 -2.27
CA VAL A 11 -28.93 0.72 -1.32
C VAL A 11 -27.55 0.14 -0.95
N TYR A 12 -27.23 -1.10 -1.32
CA TYR A 12 -25.94 -1.74 -0.98
C TYR A 12 -25.22 -2.42 -2.16
N MET A 13 -25.50 -2.00 -3.39
CA MET A 13 -24.39 -1.90 -4.34
C MET A 13 -23.71 -0.58 -4.01
N GLY A 14 -22.60 -0.62 -3.26
CA GLY A 14 -21.72 0.53 -3.22
C GLY A 14 -21.45 0.92 -4.66
N SER A 15 -22.03 2.03 -5.11
CA SER A 15 -21.81 2.52 -6.47
C SER A 15 -20.30 2.59 -6.60
N ALA A 16 -19.73 1.83 -7.52
CA ALA A 16 -18.31 1.93 -7.81
C ALA A 16 -18.05 3.42 -8.02
N MET A 17 -17.35 4.06 -7.08
CA MET A 17 -17.14 5.51 -7.12
C MET A 17 -16.54 5.82 -8.48
N GLU A 18 -17.27 6.60 -9.27
CA GLU A 18 -16.87 6.95 -10.62
C GLU A 18 -15.55 7.70 -10.52
N ASN A 19 -14.55 7.32 -11.33
CA ASN A 19 -13.25 7.98 -11.28
C ASN A 19 -13.39 9.37 -11.90
N LYS A 20 -13.51 10.40 -11.07
CA LYS A 20 -13.69 11.80 -11.50
C LYS A 20 -12.39 12.60 -11.59
N GLY A 21 -11.25 11.93 -11.58
CA GLY A 21 -9.95 12.55 -11.41
C GLY A 21 -8.94 12.03 -12.41
N ILE A 22 -7.94 12.86 -12.68
CA ILE A 22 -6.84 12.55 -13.58
C ILE A 22 -5.53 12.92 -12.89
N MET A 23 -4.58 12.00 -12.90
CA MET A 23 -3.20 12.24 -12.48
C MET A 23 -2.32 12.34 -13.72
N TYR A 24 -1.76 13.52 -13.97
CA TYR A 24 -0.84 13.74 -15.08
C TYR A 24 0.60 13.42 -14.67
N VAL A 25 1.22 12.48 -15.37
CA VAL A 25 2.62 12.09 -15.18
C VAL A 25 3.47 12.87 -16.17
N LEU A 26 4.23 13.83 -15.66
CA LEU A 26 5.02 14.75 -16.46
C LEU A 26 6.40 14.13 -16.74
N ALA A 27 6.66 13.80 -18.00
CA ALA A 27 7.86 13.10 -18.45
C ALA A 27 8.70 13.96 -19.40
N SER A 28 9.98 14.14 -19.11
CA SER A 28 10.91 14.91 -19.97
C SER A 28 11.70 14.03 -20.96
N LYS A 29 11.50 12.70 -20.91
CA LYS A 29 12.11 11.68 -21.78
C LYS A 29 11.09 10.58 -22.02
N PRO A 30 11.17 9.82 -23.13
CA PRO A 30 10.29 8.68 -23.37
C PRO A 30 10.23 7.77 -22.16
N TYR A 31 9.04 7.60 -21.60
CA TYR A 31 8.80 6.89 -20.34
C TYR A 31 7.66 5.89 -20.53
N HIS A 32 7.73 4.74 -19.85
CA HIS A 32 6.66 3.74 -19.91
C HIS A 32 5.39 4.28 -19.26
N GLU A 33 4.28 4.19 -20.00
CA GLU A 33 3.00 4.70 -19.52
C GLU A 33 2.54 3.97 -18.25
N VAL A 34 2.11 4.75 -17.26
CA VAL A 34 1.54 4.21 -16.03
C VAL A 34 0.14 3.69 -16.35
N LYS A 35 -0.03 2.36 -16.30
CA LYS A 35 -1.30 1.70 -16.65
C LYS A 35 -2.39 1.76 -15.57
N GLU A 36 -2.14 2.48 -14.48
CA GLU A 36 -3.14 2.72 -13.44
C GLU A 36 -4.34 3.51 -13.99
N PRO A 37 -5.59 3.07 -13.78
CA PRO A 37 -6.76 3.83 -14.16
C PRO A 37 -6.75 5.26 -13.59
N GLY A 38 -6.79 6.25 -14.49
CA GLY A 38 -6.78 7.68 -14.16
C GLY A 38 -5.41 8.35 -14.25
N TYR A 39 -4.31 7.59 -14.43
CA TYR A 39 -3.00 8.16 -14.74
C TYR A 39 -2.88 8.44 -16.24
N ARG A 40 -2.26 9.57 -16.61
CA ARG A 40 -2.04 10.00 -17.99
C ARG A 40 -0.64 10.58 -18.14
N THR A 41 0.20 9.99 -18.97
CA THR A 41 1.55 10.53 -19.21
C THR A 41 1.50 11.67 -20.21
N VAL A 42 2.15 12.78 -19.87
CA VAL A 42 2.32 13.97 -20.71
C VAL A 42 3.81 14.23 -20.90
N MET A 43 4.23 14.31 -22.15
CA MET A 43 5.61 14.64 -22.51
C MET A 43 5.83 16.16 -22.43
N ILE A 44 6.78 16.60 -21.62
CA ILE A 44 7.16 18.01 -21.47
C ILE A 44 8.54 18.25 -22.12
N GLY A 45 8.68 19.36 -22.84
CA GLY A 45 9.96 19.81 -23.37
C GLY A 45 10.37 19.24 -24.73
N GLN A 46 9.43 18.62 -25.46
CA GLN A 46 9.55 18.35 -26.89
C GLN A 46 8.56 19.26 -27.63
N ASP A 47 8.97 19.84 -28.76
CA ASP A 47 8.06 20.54 -29.65
C ASP A 47 6.90 19.58 -29.97
N LEU A 48 5.69 19.99 -29.63
CA LEU A 48 4.47 19.23 -29.93
C LEU A 48 4.43 18.94 -31.45
N PRO A 49 4.18 17.70 -31.89
CA PRO A 49 3.97 17.41 -33.30
C PRO A 49 2.87 18.32 -33.87
N GLU A 50 3.05 18.78 -35.11
CA GLU A 50 2.26 19.78 -35.86
C GLU A 50 0.76 19.43 -36.10
N GLU A 51 0.09 18.70 -35.21
CA GLU A 51 -1.37 18.47 -35.29
C GLU A 51 -2.20 19.52 -34.53
N TYR A 52 -1.57 20.55 -33.98
CA TYR A 52 -2.23 21.76 -33.50
C TYR A 52 -1.90 22.95 -34.42
N GLU A 53 -2.35 22.92 -35.69
CA GLU A 53 -2.29 24.13 -36.53
C GLU A 53 -3.20 25.23 -35.96
N GLU A 54 -2.58 26.28 -35.43
CA GLU A 54 -3.17 27.61 -35.34
C GLU A 54 -3.64 28.05 -36.74
N LYS A 55 -4.88 28.56 -36.81
CA LYS A 55 -5.47 29.06 -38.06
C LYS A 55 -4.59 30.14 -38.69
N LYS A 56 -4.15 29.92 -39.94
CA LYS A 56 -3.58 30.96 -40.81
C LYS A 56 -4.70 31.91 -41.27
N ASP A 57 -4.42 33.21 -41.38
CA ASP A 57 -5.36 34.16 -41.97
C ASP A 57 -5.37 34.08 -43.52
N ASP A 58 -6.36 34.75 -44.13
CA ASP A 58 -6.67 34.70 -45.57
C ASP A 58 -5.55 35.24 -46.49
N SER A 59 -4.41 35.66 -45.94
CA SER A 59 -3.25 36.14 -46.69
C SER A 59 -2.08 35.16 -46.75
N GLY A 60 -2.17 34.01 -46.06
CA GLY A 60 -1.21 32.91 -46.16
C GLY A 60 0.18 33.19 -45.60
N ARG A 61 0.36 34.19 -44.72
CA ARG A 61 1.62 34.39 -43.98
C ARG A 61 1.51 33.86 -42.55
N PRO A 62 2.56 33.20 -42.00
CA PRO A 62 2.63 32.90 -40.58
C PRO A 62 2.80 34.21 -39.80
N GLU A 63 1.97 34.45 -38.79
CA GLU A 63 2.22 35.48 -37.77
C GLU A 63 3.40 35.05 -36.90
N THR A 64 4.63 35.20 -37.38
CA THR A 64 5.81 35.07 -36.50
C THR A 64 6.82 36.17 -36.75
N GLY A 65 7.18 36.85 -35.66
CA GLY A 65 8.23 37.85 -35.66
C GLY A 65 8.80 38.02 -34.26
N ARG A 66 9.87 37.26 -34.00
CA ARG A 66 10.85 37.36 -32.90
C ARG A 66 10.52 36.67 -31.57
N SER A 67 11.57 36.04 -31.09
CA SER A 67 11.74 35.35 -29.82
C SER A 67 11.33 36.21 -28.63
N ASP A 68 10.29 35.81 -27.93
CA ASP A 68 10.05 36.23 -26.56
C ASP A 68 9.77 34.99 -25.71
N ARG A 69 10.66 34.74 -24.75
CA ARG A 69 10.54 33.80 -23.62
C ARG A 69 9.42 34.22 -22.63
N LYS A 70 8.36 34.84 -23.14
CA LYS A 70 7.20 35.38 -22.42
C LYS A 70 5.92 35.21 -23.24
N LYS A 71 5.64 34.00 -23.75
CA LYS A 71 4.23 33.64 -23.94
C LYS A 71 3.74 33.15 -22.59
N LYS A 72 2.99 34.01 -21.90
CA LYS A 72 2.10 33.65 -20.80
C LYS A 72 1.21 32.50 -21.29
N GLU A 73 1.54 31.27 -20.95
CA GLU A 73 0.54 30.23 -20.91
C GLU A 73 -0.39 30.60 -19.75
N ASN A 74 -1.50 31.26 -20.08
CA ASN A 74 -2.68 31.15 -19.24
C ASN A 74 -2.96 29.64 -19.15
N CYS A 75 -2.74 29.07 -17.96
CA CYS A 75 -3.27 27.75 -17.64
C CYS A 75 -4.79 27.86 -17.76
N ASP A 76 -5.33 27.52 -18.92
CA ASP A 76 -6.75 27.59 -19.22
C ASP A 76 -7.43 26.43 -18.49
N CYS A 77 -7.62 26.61 -17.18
CA CYS A 77 -8.21 25.65 -16.25
C CYS A 77 -9.61 25.16 -16.72
N ASN A 78 -10.23 25.91 -17.63
CA ASN A 78 -11.52 25.60 -18.24
C ASN A 78 -11.49 24.39 -19.18
N LYS A 79 -10.31 23.91 -19.61
CA LYS A 79 -10.19 22.72 -20.48
C LYS A 79 -10.25 21.38 -19.73
N PHE A 80 -10.11 21.38 -18.40
CA PHE A 80 -10.14 20.15 -17.61
C PHE A 80 -11.59 19.76 -17.27
N THR A 81 -12.02 18.59 -17.74
CA THR A 81 -13.33 18.00 -17.42
C THR A 81 -13.34 17.22 -16.10
N ALA A 82 -12.16 16.93 -15.54
CA ALA A 82 -12.01 16.23 -14.25
C ALA A 82 -12.25 17.14 -13.05
N GLU A 83 -12.89 16.63 -12.01
CA GLU A 83 -13.14 17.34 -10.73
C GLU A 83 -11.88 17.38 -9.85
N TYR A 84 -10.98 16.41 -10.03
CA TYR A 84 -9.72 16.28 -9.28
C TYR A 84 -8.55 16.18 -10.26
N ILE A 85 -7.54 17.02 -10.08
CA ILE A 85 -6.40 17.11 -10.99
C ILE A 85 -5.13 16.87 -10.19
N GLY A 86 -4.28 15.98 -10.66
CA GLY A 86 -2.97 15.73 -10.08
C GLY A 86 -1.85 15.89 -11.09
N ILE A 87 -0.66 16.17 -10.57
CA ILE A 87 0.59 16.19 -11.32
C ILE A 87 1.66 15.44 -10.53
N CYS A 88 2.53 14.71 -11.22
CA CYS A 88 3.75 14.17 -10.63
C CYS A 88 4.83 14.05 -11.70
N SER A 89 6.09 13.87 -11.30
CA SER A 89 7.15 13.52 -12.25
C SER A 89 7.00 12.06 -12.69
N SER A 90 7.63 11.71 -13.82
CA SER A 90 7.70 10.34 -14.30
C SER A 90 8.46 9.38 -13.38
N ASP A 91 9.23 9.88 -12.41
CA ASP A 91 10.04 9.05 -11.52
C ASP A 91 9.61 9.14 -10.06
N ARG A 92 8.50 9.82 -9.74
CA ARG A 92 8.05 10.03 -8.37
C ARG A 92 6.54 10.09 -8.28
N TYR A 93 6.00 9.30 -7.37
CA TYR A 93 4.56 9.09 -7.26
C TYR A 93 4.11 9.12 -5.81
N PHE A 94 2.80 9.32 -5.58
CA PHE A 94 2.19 8.99 -4.29
C PHE A 94 2.20 7.48 -4.10
N VAL A 95 2.66 7.03 -2.93
CA VAL A 95 2.81 5.60 -2.65
C VAL A 95 2.27 5.22 -1.28
N ASP A 96 1.63 4.06 -1.22
CA ASP A 96 1.21 3.44 0.02
C ASP A 96 1.81 2.05 0.14
N ALA A 97 2.59 1.83 1.19
CA ALA A 97 3.34 0.60 1.43
C ALA A 97 4.18 0.12 0.22
N GLY A 98 4.71 1.04 -0.60
CA GLY A 98 5.51 0.73 -1.79
C GLY A 98 4.69 0.49 -3.07
N ARG A 99 3.36 0.66 -3.04
CA ARG A 99 2.48 0.59 -4.21
C ARG A 99 2.10 1.98 -4.69
N LEU A 100 1.95 2.14 -6.00
CA LEU A 100 1.37 3.34 -6.59
C LEU A 100 -0.04 3.57 -6.02
N LEU A 101 -0.31 4.79 -5.55
CA LEU A 101 -1.61 5.14 -5.00
C LEU A 101 -2.64 5.34 -6.13
N SER A 102 -3.80 4.70 -6.04
CA SER A 102 -4.84 4.87 -7.07
C SER A 102 -5.49 6.24 -7.02
N VAL A 103 -5.94 6.75 -8.18
CA VAL A 103 -6.64 8.05 -8.27
C VAL A 103 -7.92 8.05 -7.43
N LYS A 104 -8.62 6.93 -7.34
CA LYS A 104 -9.81 6.77 -6.48
C LYS A 104 -9.47 6.95 -5.00
N LYS A 105 -8.34 6.40 -4.53
CA LYS A 105 -7.91 6.59 -3.13
C LYS A 105 -7.53 8.05 -2.86
N MET A 106 -6.85 8.71 -3.80
CA MET A 106 -6.55 10.14 -3.71
C MET A 106 -7.81 11.03 -3.69
N GLN A 107 -8.84 10.72 -4.49
CA GLN A 107 -10.12 11.43 -4.47
C GLN A 107 -10.77 11.38 -3.08
N LYS A 108 -10.80 10.20 -2.47
CA LYS A 108 -11.36 10.02 -1.14
C LYS A 108 -10.61 10.85 -0.08
N LEU A 109 -9.28 10.93 -0.18
CA LEU A 109 -8.48 11.79 0.68
C LEU A 109 -8.82 13.28 0.46
N LEU A 110 -9.08 13.69 -0.79
CA LEU A 110 -9.50 15.05 -1.11
C LEU A 110 -10.92 15.39 -0.64
N GLU A 111 -11.78 14.44 -0.26
CA GLU A 111 -13.07 14.79 0.37
C GLU A 111 -12.87 15.62 1.64
N GLN A 112 -11.78 15.35 2.37
CA GLN A 112 -11.46 15.99 3.66
C GLN A 112 -10.56 17.23 3.52
N THR A 113 -9.91 17.41 2.37
CA THR A 113 -8.97 18.52 2.14
C THR A 113 -8.97 18.94 0.66
N PRO A 114 -8.89 20.23 0.33
CA PRO A 114 -8.83 20.67 -1.07
C PRO A 114 -7.53 20.29 -1.79
N VAL A 115 -6.46 19.96 -1.05
CA VAL A 115 -5.12 19.71 -1.60
C VAL A 115 -4.39 18.58 -0.86
N ILE A 116 -3.70 17.72 -1.63
CA ILE A 116 -2.73 16.73 -1.16
C ILE A 116 -1.37 17.03 -1.79
N LEU A 117 -0.34 17.17 -0.97
CA LEU A 117 1.04 17.40 -1.39
C LEU A 117 1.93 16.19 -1.11
N GLY A 118 2.86 15.90 -2.01
CA GLY A 118 3.95 14.96 -1.77
C GLY A 118 4.92 15.46 -0.70
N ASP A 119 5.42 14.54 0.11
CA ASP A 119 6.34 14.78 1.23
C ASP A 119 7.80 15.08 0.83
N CYS A 120 8.08 15.25 -0.46
CA CYS A 120 9.37 15.75 -0.93
C CYS A 120 9.59 17.18 -0.50
N LEU A 121 10.07 17.32 0.73
CA LEU A 121 11.05 18.30 1.22
C LEU A 121 11.36 18.12 2.71
N THR A 122 10.95 17.03 3.37
CA THR A 122 11.39 16.78 4.74
C THR A 122 11.69 15.30 4.96
N GLY A 123 12.90 14.90 4.58
CA GLY A 123 13.57 13.76 5.22
C GLY A 123 13.93 14.04 6.68
N GLN A 124 13.00 14.57 7.49
CA GLN A 124 13.01 14.64 8.94
C GLN A 124 11.56 14.85 9.41
N SER A 125 11.12 14.03 10.37
CA SER A 125 9.80 14.13 11.00
C SER A 125 9.43 15.58 11.37
N GLU A 126 8.21 16.01 11.01
CA GLU A 126 7.65 17.33 11.32
C GLU A 126 7.69 17.71 12.83
N LYS A 127 7.93 16.74 13.73
CA LYS A 127 8.15 16.99 15.17
C LYS A 127 9.45 17.72 15.53
N MET A 128 10.47 17.79 14.66
CA MET A 128 11.72 18.52 14.94
C MET A 128 11.76 19.96 14.39
N VAL A 129 10.96 20.29 13.37
CA VAL A 129 11.09 21.56 12.61
C VAL A 129 10.54 22.77 13.38
N GLN A 130 9.66 22.57 14.36
CA GLN A 130 9.15 23.68 15.18
C GLN A 130 10.16 24.23 16.21
N LYS A 131 11.34 23.61 16.40
CA LYS A 131 12.28 24.04 17.46
C LYS A 131 13.53 24.81 17.03
N ASN A 132 13.88 24.88 15.74
CA ASN A 132 15.11 25.54 15.29
C ASN A 132 14.89 26.56 14.15
N ARG A 133 13.94 27.48 14.31
CA ARG A 133 14.01 28.77 13.60
C ARG A 133 14.92 29.73 14.38
N LYS A 134 16.22 29.73 14.05
CA LYS A 134 17.04 30.94 14.08
C LYS A 134 17.90 30.97 12.82
N ALA A 135 17.95 32.16 12.24
CA ALA A 135 18.51 32.55 10.96
C ALA A 135 19.85 31.91 10.59
N GLU A 136 20.07 31.61 9.30
CA GLU A 136 20.99 32.36 8.41
C GLU A 136 21.15 31.68 7.04
N SER A 137 21.46 32.53 6.04
CA SER A 137 21.94 32.31 4.66
C SER A 137 21.07 31.54 3.64
N ILE A 138 20.79 32.26 2.55
CA ILE A 138 20.28 31.79 1.26
C ILE A 138 21.48 31.25 0.47
N ASP A 139 21.51 29.94 0.20
CA ASP A 139 22.37 29.35 -0.83
C ASP A 139 21.49 28.67 -1.90
N GLU A 140 21.97 28.82 -3.14
CA GLU A 140 21.49 28.47 -4.49
C GLU A 140 20.22 27.59 -4.70
N PRO A 141 19.38 27.91 -5.72
CA PRO A 141 18.18 27.13 -6.03
C PRO A 141 18.51 25.75 -6.60
N GLU A 142 18.21 24.71 -5.83
CA GLU A 142 18.13 23.32 -6.30
C GLU A 142 17.18 23.23 -7.52
N LYS A 143 17.54 22.40 -8.52
CA LYS A 143 16.75 22.13 -9.74
C LYS A 143 15.26 22.05 -9.42
N GLU A 144 14.41 22.78 -10.17
CA GLU A 144 12.95 22.69 -10.04
C GLU A 144 12.47 21.23 -10.16
N GLU A 145 12.22 20.58 -9.02
CA GLU A 145 11.55 19.29 -8.98
C GLU A 145 10.05 19.51 -9.23
N ILE A 146 9.50 18.77 -10.20
CA ILE A 146 8.05 18.73 -10.42
C ILE A 146 7.39 18.20 -9.12
N PRO A 147 6.49 18.96 -8.49
CA PRO A 147 5.83 18.49 -7.28
C PRO A 147 4.90 17.33 -7.59
N CYS A 148 4.80 16.42 -6.63
CA CYS A 148 3.71 15.46 -6.58
C CYS A 148 2.53 16.12 -5.87
N LEU A 149 1.41 16.31 -6.56
CA LEU A 149 0.24 17.07 -6.10
C LEU A 149 -1.04 16.38 -6.59
N MET A 150 -2.09 16.42 -5.75
CA MET A 150 -3.47 16.23 -6.20
C MET A 150 -4.32 17.36 -5.59
N ILE A 151 -5.16 18.00 -6.40
CA ILE A 151 -5.92 19.20 -6.03
C ILE A 151 -7.34 19.15 -6.61
N LYS A 152 -8.33 19.68 -5.87
CA LYS A 152 -9.68 19.90 -6.40
C LYS A 152 -9.64 21.00 -7.46
N LYS A 153 -10.44 20.85 -8.53
CA LYS A 153 -10.51 21.86 -9.61
C LYS A 153 -10.79 23.27 -9.09
N GLU A 154 -11.76 23.42 -8.19
CA GLU A 154 -12.11 24.73 -7.61
C GLU A 154 -10.94 25.37 -6.86
N ALA A 155 -10.17 24.56 -6.15
CA ALA A 155 -8.98 24.99 -5.42
C ALA A 155 -7.83 25.35 -6.36
N LEU A 156 -7.67 24.61 -7.48
CA LEU A 156 -6.72 24.94 -8.53
C LEU A 156 -7.06 26.27 -9.21
N GLU A 157 -8.34 26.50 -9.52
CA GLU A 157 -8.80 27.77 -10.10
C GLU A 157 -8.54 28.94 -9.15
N ASP A 158 -8.72 28.73 -7.83
CA ASP A 158 -8.38 29.73 -6.82
C ASP A 158 -6.88 30.01 -6.73
N PHE A 159 -6.05 28.96 -6.72
CA PHE A 159 -4.60 29.09 -6.79
C PHE A 159 -4.17 29.90 -8.02
N CYS A 160 -4.72 29.61 -9.20
CA CYS A 160 -4.40 30.33 -10.43
C CYS A 160 -4.75 31.82 -10.35
N ARG A 161 -5.91 32.18 -9.77
CA ARG A 161 -6.29 33.59 -9.55
C ARG A 161 -5.32 34.27 -8.58
N TRP A 162 -5.08 33.64 -7.44
CA TRP A 162 -4.15 34.14 -6.44
C TRP A 162 -2.74 34.35 -7.02
N TYR A 163 -2.27 33.39 -7.81
CA TYR A 163 -0.96 33.45 -8.45
C TYR A 163 -0.87 34.65 -9.39
N GLN A 164 -1.87 34.89 -10.24
CA GLN A 164 -1.88 36.07 -11.13
C GLN A 164 -1.86 37.40 -10.37
N GLU A 165 -2.51 37.46 -9.22
CA GLU A 165 -2.55 38.66 -8.38
C GLU A 165 -1.22 38.90 -7.64
N ASN A 166 -0.55 37.82 -7.21
CA ASN A 166 0.61 37.87 -6.32
C ASN A 166 1.96 37.64 -7.01
N TYR A 167 1.95 37.27 -8.30
CA TYR A 167 3.14 36.99 -9.07
C TYR A 167 4.10 38.18 -9.09
N GLY A 168 5.32 37.98 -8.58
CA GLY A 168 6.37 39.00 -8.53
C GLY A 168 6.27 39.99 -7.36
N GLN A 169 5.28 39.85 -6.47
CA GLN A 169 5.19 40.68 -5.26
C GLN A 169 6.18 40.25 -4.18
N ASN A 170 6.46 38.95 -4.07
CA ASN A 170 7.43 38.41 -3.14
C ASN A 170 8.36 37.40 -3.86
N PRO A 171 9.63 37.75 -4.08
CA PRO A 171 10.58 36.85 -4.76
C PRO A 171 10.74 35.49 -4.07
N ALA A 172 10.53 35.42 -2.74
CA ALA A 172 10.64 34.17 -1.98
C ALA A 172 9.49 33.18 -2.24
N TRP A 173 8.37 33.63 -2.80
CA TRP A 173 7.23 32.77 -3.14
C TRP A 173 7.44 32.06 -4.48
N HIS A 174 8.26 32.61 -5.37
CA HIS A 174 8.39 32.17 -6.76
C HIS A 174 9.72 31.46 -7.02
N THR A 175 10.15 30.64 -6.05
CA THR A 175 11.39 29.86 -6.18
C THR A 175 11.18 28.51 -6.87
N ASN A 176 10.00 27.92 -6.70
CA ASN A 176 9.51 26.73 -7.41
C ASN A 176 8.00 26.57 -7.16
N MET A 177 7.33 25.75 -7.97
CA MET A 177 5.88 25.53 -7.88
C MET A 177 5.41 25.05 -6.49
N THR A 178 6.23 24.29 -5.75
CA THR A 178 5.91 23.86 -4.38
C THR A 178 5.85 25.04 -3.41
N ALA A 179 6.79 25.98 -3.53
CA ALA A 179 6.84 27.19 -2.72
C ALA A 179 5.63 28.10 -3.01
N GLU A 180 5.25 28.21 -4.28
CA GLU A 180 4.09 29.00 -4.72
C GLU A 180 2.79 28.45 -4.14
N ILE A 181 2.60 27.12 -4.22
CA ILE A 181 1.43 26.45 -3.64
C ILE A 181 1.42 26.64 -2.11
N LYS A 182 2.57 26.48 -1.42
CA LYS A 182 2.66 26.69 0.03
C LYS A 182 2.35 28.14 0.43
N ALA A 183 2.78 29.12 -0.36
CA ALA A 183 2.51 30.52 -0.13
C ALA A 183 1.01 30.82 -0.26
N TRP A 184 0.36 30.34 -1.31
CA TRP A 184 -1.09 30.44 -1.49
C TRP A 184 -1.86 29.79 -0.33
N LEU A 185 -1.52 28.55 0.02
CA LEU A 185 -2.15 27.81 1.12
C LEU A 185 -2.05 28.60 2.43
N SER A 186 -0.90 29.20 2.71
CA SER A 186 -0.67 30.02 3.90
C SER A 186 -1.43 31.36 3.84
N ASP A 187 -1.44 32.04 2.71
CA ASP A 187 -2.12 33.34 2.55
C ASP A 187 -3.64 33.20 2.72
N LYS A 188 -4.22 32.16 2.10
CA LYS A 188 -5.65 31.88 2.12
C LYS A 188 -6.11 31.03 3.32
N GLN A 189 -5.17 30.58 4.17
CA GLN A 189 -5.46 29.69 5.31
C GLN A 189 -6.19 28.40 4.87
N ILE A 190 -5.75 27.81 3.77
CA ILE A 190 -6.33 26.60 3.19
C ILE A 190 -5.70 25.37 3.84
N SER A 191 -6.53 24.46 4.33
CA SER A 191 -6.08 23.16 4.83
C SER A 191 -5.53 22.30 3.70
N TYR A 192 -4.48 21.54 3.96
CA TYR A 192 -3.90 20.58 3.02
C TYR A 192 -3.36 19.36 3.77
N ALA A 193 -3.16 18.23 3.08
CA ALA A 193 -2.55 17.03 3.64
C ALA A 193 -1.22 16.71 2.96
N TYR A 194 -0.28 16.12 3.70
CA TYR A 194 0.90 15.48 3.13
C TYR A 194 0.66 13.99 2.91
N PHE A 195 1.18 13.47 1.80
CA PHE A 195 1.18 12.04 1.52
C PHE A 195 2.56 11.59 1.07
N HIS A 196 2.93 10.37 1.45
CA HIS A 196 4.25 9.82 1.16
C HIS A 196 4.47 9.63 -0.34
N THR A 197 5.65 10.02 -0.80
CA THR A 197 6.07 9.86 -2.19
C THR A 197 7.40 9.16 -2.26
N GLU A 198 7.50 8.20 -3.18
CA GLU A 198 8.74 7.51 -3.46
C GLU A 198 9.06 7.58 -4.95
N LYS A 199 10.35 7.39 -5.25
CA LYS A 199 10.73 7.09 -6.60
C LYS A 199 10.37 5.66 -6.94
N ILE A 200 9.25 5.47 -7.62
CA ILE A 200 8.87 4.18 -8.18
C ILE A 200 9.37 4.12 -9.62
N ASP A 201 10.29 3.21 -9.89
CA ASP A 201 10.53 2.77 -11.26
C ASP A 201 9.40 1.81 -11.64
N THR A 202 8.38 2.32 -12.32
CA THR A 202 7.21 1.51 -12.71
C THR A 202 7.58 0.40 -13.68
N ASN A 203 8.78 0.42 -14.28
CA ASN A 203 9.31 -0.72 -15.05
C ASN A 203 9.75 -1.88 -14.16
N ARG A 204 10.16 -1.61 -12.91
CA ARG A 204 10.66 -2.64 -12.00
C ARG A 204 9.57 -3.59 -11.52
N LEU A 205 8.33 -3.14 -11.33
CA LEU A 205 7.27 -4.03 -10.82
C LEU A 205 6.97 -5.17 -11.83
N PRO A 206 6.68 -4.92 -13.12
CA PRO A 206 6.56 -5.98 -14.12
C PRO A 206 7.85 -6.77 -14.32
N ALA A 207 9.01 -6.11 -14.32
CA ALA A 207 10.30 -6.80 -14.50
C ALA A 207 10.61 -7.76 -13.34
N MET A 208 10.23 -7.42 -12.10
CA MET A 208 10.39 -8.32 -10.95
C MET A 208 9.46 -9.53 -11.04
N TYR A 209 8.22 -9.31 -11.47
CA TYR A 209 7.30 -10.43 -11.68
C TYR A 209 7.83 -11.40 -12.75
N GLU A 210 8.25 -10.89 -13.91
CA GLU A 210 8.85 -11.72 -14.96
C GLU A 210 10.16 -12.39 -14.51
N LEU A 211 11.00 -11.70 -13.71
CA LEU A 211 12.20 -12.31 -13.13
C LEU A 211 11.85 -13.49 -12.20
N VAL A 212 10.85 -13.35 -11.34
CA VAL A 212 10.41 -14.44 -10.44
C VAL A 212 9.82 -15.59 -11.26
N LYS A 213 9.06 -15.28 -12.29
CA LYS A 213 8.47 -16.25 -13.23
C LYS A 213 9.55 -17.04 -13.97
N ASP A 214 10.56 -16.37 -14.53
CA ASP A 214 11.70 -17.00 -15.18
C ASP A 214 12.52 -17.85 -14.19
N LEU A 215 12.80 -17.30 -13.00
CA LEU A 215 13.53 -18.00 -11.95
C LEU A 215 12.84 -19.29 -11.50
N THR A 216 11.51 -19.31 -11.51
CA THR A 216 10.69 -20.42 -11.00
C THR A 216 10.10 -21.29 -12.11
N GLU A 217 10.49 -21.11 -13.37
CA GLU A 217 9.90 -21.84 -14.51
C GLU A 217 9.99 -23.37 -14.34
N ASP A 218 11.17 -23.88 -14.00
CA ASP A 218 11.36 -25.32 -13.78
C ASP A 218 10.69 -25.81 -12.50
N LEU A 219 10.58 -24.94 -11.50
CA LEU A 219 9.83 -25.22 -10.28
C LEU A 219 8.32 -25.34 -10.56
N VAL A 220 7.77 -24.49 -11.44
CA VAL A 220 6.39 -24.59 -11.91
C VAL A 220 6.17 -25.93 -12.61
N LYS A 221 7.05 -26.33 -13.54
CA LYS A 221 6.97 -27.63 -14.23
C LYS A 221 6.98 -28.80 -13.24
N LYS A 222 7.86 -28.75 -12.23
CA LYS A 222 7.91 -29.74 -11.14
C LYS A 222 6.57 -29.86 -10.41
N TYR A 223 5.95 -28.74 -10.05
CA TYR A 223 4.67 -28.73 -9.32
C TYR A 223 3.48 -29.13 -10.20
N GLN A 224 3.50 -28.80 -11.49
CA GLN A 224 2.49 -29.28 -12.46
C GLN A 224 2.51 -30.80 -12.61
N GLN A 225 3.65 -31.45 -12.36
CA GLN A 225 3.78 -32.91 -12.34
C GLN A 225 3.37 -33.55 -11.00
N GLY A 226 2.91 -32.77 -10.02
CA GLY A 226 2.53 -33.26 -8.69
C GLY A 226 3.70 -33.52 -7.74
N ASN A 227 4.91 -33.07 -8.09
CA ASN A 227 6.11 -33.27 -7.27
C ASN A 227 6.25 -32.13 -6.25
N PHE A 228 5.49 -32.21 -5.16
CA PHE A 228 5.45 -31.17 -4.13
C PHE A 228 6.53 -31.35 -3.07
N LEU A 229 7.05 -30.24 -2.52
CA LEU A 229 7.92 -30.29 -1.35
C LEU A 229 7.13 -30.72 -0.12
N TYR A 230 7.67 -31.69 0.60
CA TYR A 230 7.23 -32.06 1.94
C TYR A 230 8.38 -31.85 2.93
N LEU A 231 8.11 -31.12 4.00
CA LEU A 231 9.05 -30.94 5.11
C LEU A 231 8.51 -31.68 6.35
N PRO A 232 9.24 -32.67 6.88
CA PRO A 232 8.80 -33.38 8.08
C PRO A 232 8.91 -32.48 9.33
N PRO A 233 8.04 -32.61 10.34
CA PRO A 233 8.14 -31.82 11.57
C PRO A 233 9.47 -32.06 12.31
N ILE A 234 10.12 -30.98 12.75
CA ILE A 234 11.29 -31.04 13.67
C ILE A 234 10.76 -31.30 15.07
N ASP A 235 9.88 -30.41 15.55
CA ASP A 235 9.12 -30.65 16.77
C ASP A 235 7.87 -31.46 16.46
N ARG A 236 7.89 -32.73 16.86
CA ARG A 236 6.79 -33.67 16.65
C ARG A 236 5.63 -33.48 17.63
N THR A 237 5.69 -32.53 18.56
CA THR A 237 4.60 -32.23 19.50
C THR A 237 3.58 -31.26 18.92
N VAL A 238 3.98 -30.45 17.94
CA VAL A 238 3.12 -29.47 17.26
C VAL A 238 1.90 -30.16 16.64
N GLY A 239 0.71 -29.65 16.94
CA GLY A 239 -0.58 -30.15 16.43
C GLY A 239 -1.06 -31.46 17.05
N LYS A 240 -0.29 -32.14 17.92
CA LYS A 240 -0.73 -33.40 18.56
C LYS A 240 -1.85 -33.27 19.56
N ASN A 241 -2.04 -32.08 20.12
CA ASN A 241 -3.14 -31.75 21.03
C ASN A 241 -4.46 -31.47 20.30
N GLY A 242 -4.51 -31.61 18.96
CA GLY A 242 -5.69 -31.30 18.15
C GLY A 242 -5.96 -29.80 17.99
N ARG A 243 -5.14 -28.94 18.59
CA ARG A 243 -5.24 -27.48 18.47
C ARG A 243 -4.51 -27.01 17.23
N MET A 244 -5.08 -26.03 16.53
CA MET A 244 -4.47 -25.48 15.32
C MET A 244 -3.17 -24.74 15.67
N PRO A 245 -2.03 -25.04 15.02
CA PRO A 245 -0.82 -24.25 15.20
C PRO A 245 -1.04 -22.81 14.72
N VAL A 246 -0.69 -21.82 15.54
CA VAL A 246 -0.69 -20.41 15.16
C VAL A 246 0.71 -19.84 15.35
N TRP A 247 1.25 -19.27 14.30
CA TRP A 247 2.62 -18.78 14.22
C TRP A 247 2.62 -17.26 14.21
N ILE A 248 3.30 -16.68 15.19
CA ILE A 248 3.56 -15.25 15.30
C ILE A 248 5.07 -15.08 15.39
N CYS A 249 5.64 -14.13 14.67
CA CYS A 249 7.07 -13.82 14.78
C CYS A 249 7.29 -12.44 15.38
N TRP A 250 8.13 -12.39 16.40
CA TRP A 250 8.80 -11.17 16.82
C TRP A 250 10.22 -11.55 17.23
N TRP A 251 11.16 -11.37 16.32
CA TRP A 251 12.52 -11.91 16.42
C TRP A 251 13.23 -11.59 17.74
N GLN A 252 13.04 -10.36 18.24
CA GLN A 252 13.64 -9.87 19.49
C GLN A 252 12.95 -10.37 20.76
N GLY A 253 11.78 -11.00 20.66
CA GLY A 253 10.95 -11.41 21.79
C GLY A 253 9.93 -10.36 22.23
N ILE A 254 8.83 -10.82 22.85
CA ILE A 254 7.66 -10.00 23.20
C ILE A 254 8.02 -8.86 24.16
N SER A 255 8.94 -9.09 25.09
CA SER A 255 9.37 -8.06 26.06
C SER A 255 9.96 -6.83 25.39
N GLU A 256 10.60 -7.02 24.23
CA GLU A 256 11.20 -5.95 23.40
C GLU A 256 10.24 -5.43 22.33
N ALA A 257 9.03 -5.99 22.24
CA ALA A 257 8.04 -5.56 21.26
C ALA A 257 7.39 -4.23 21.69
N PRO A 258 7.03 -3.34 20.75
CA PRO A 258 6.23 -2.16 21.07
C PRO A 258 4.95 -2.53 21.83
N GLU A 259 4.48 -1.65 22.71
CA GLU A 259 3.28 -1.89 23.53
C GLU A 259 2.07 -2.31 22.69
N LEU A 260 1.87 -1.68 21.53
CA LEU A 260 0.82 -2.05 20.58
C LEU A 260 0.91 -3.52 20.13
N VAL A 261 2.12 -3.99 19.84
CA VAL A 261 2.37 -5.38 19.44
C VAL A 261 2.08 -6.33 20.60
N GLN A 262 2.49 -5.98 21.83
CA GLN A 262 2.19 -6.78 23.02
C GLN A 262 0.67 -6.90 23.25
N LYS A 263 -0.08 -5.80 23.11
CA LYS A 263 -1.54 -5.79 23.20
C LYS A 263 -2.20 -6.65 22.11
N CYS A 264 -1.74 -6.55 20.87
CA CYS A 264 -2.21 -7.41 19.78
C CYS A 264 -2.00 -8.90 20.09
N ILE A 265 -0.80 -9.28 20.56
CA ILE A 265 -0.49 -10.67 20.93
C ILE A 265 -1.38 -11.14 22.08
N ALA A 266 -1.50 -10.36 23.16
CA ALA A 266 -2.36 -10.72 24.28
C ALA A 266 -3.84 -10.89 23.85
N ARG A 267 -4.33 -10.02 22.95
CA ARG A 267 -5.66 -10.18 22.36
C ARG A 267 -5.78 -11.47 21.56
N MET A 268 -4.78 -11.79 20.73
CA MET A 268 -4.76 -13.05 19.98
C MET A 268 -4.81 -14.26 20.92
N GLU A 269 -4.01 -14.28 21.98
CA GLU A 269 -4.02 -15.34 23.00
C GLU A 269 -5.40 -15.50 23.65
N LYS A 270 -6.04 -14.40 24.06
CA LYS A 270 -7.41 -14.42 24.61
C LYS A 270 -8.43 -14.95 23.62
N MET A 271 -8.39 -14.51 22.36
CA MET A 271 -9.41 -14.84 21.35
C MET A 271 -9.28 -16.27 20.80
N PHE A 272 -8.07 -16.77 20.62
CA PHE A 272 -7.86 -18.15 20.21
C PHE A 272 -8.17 -19.13 21.34
N GLY A 273 -7.79 -18.81 22.59
CA GLY A 273 -7.99 -19.68 23.75
C GLY A 273 -7.53 -21.13 23.48
N ASP A 274 -8.36 -22.10 23.86
CA ASP A 274 -8.05 -23.53 23.68
C ASP A 274 -8.21 -24.03 22.24
N LYS A 275 -8.66 -23.20 21.30
CA LYS A 275 -8.85 -23.61 19.90
C LYS A 275 -7.53 -23.65 19.13
N ALA A 276 -6.50 -22.93 19.60
CA ALA A 276 -5.21 -22.86 18.95
C ALA A 276 -4.04 -23.06 19.91
N ASP A 277 -2.88 -23.34 19.31
CA ASP A 277 -1.62 -23.48 20.00
C ASP A 277 -0.66 -22.42 19.45
N ILE A 278 -0.72 -21.24 20.07
CA ILE A 278 0.03 -20.06 19.65
C ILE A 278 1.51 -20.25 20.00
N ARG A 279 2.35 -20.02 19.01
CA ARG A 279 3.81 -20.09 19.11
C ARG A 279 4.43 -18.80 18.63
N ILE A 280 5.12 -18.15 19.54
CA ILE A 280 5.81 -16.89 19.29
C ILE A 280 7.27 -17.21 19.00
N ILE A 281 7.66 -16.96 17.75
CA ILE A 281 8.97 -17.28 17.21
C ILE A 281 9.89 -16.08 17.39
N THR A 282 11.10 -16.39 17.87
CA THR A 282 12.17 -15.46 18.22
C THR A 282 13.51 -16.02 17.75
N PHE A 283 14.59 -15.22 17.81
CA PHE A 283 15.94 -15.73 17.56
C PHE A 283 16.36 -16.86 18.50
N ASN A 284 15.80 -16.90 19.72
CA ASN A 284 16.17 -17.88 20.73
C ASN A 284 15.52 -19.25 20.52
N ASN A 285 14.38 -19.33 19.81
CA ASN A 285 13.60 -20.58 19.71
C ASN A 285 13.29 -21.06 18.29
N TYR A 286 13.51 -20.27 17.24
CA TYR A 286 13.11 -20.68 15.88
C TYR A 286 13.70 -22.03 15.44
N ARG A 287 14.92 -22.37 15.91
CA ARG A 287 15.61 -23.63 15.61
C ARG A 287 14.91 -24.88 16.17
N GLN A 288 13.95 -24.72 17.08
CA GLN A 288 13.09 -25.82 17.55
C GLN A 288 12.10 -26.25 16.47
N TYR A 289 11.76 -25.36 15.54
CA TYR A 289 10.70 -25.56 14.57
C TYR A 289 11.21 -25.71 13.14
N ILE A 290 12.22 -24.92 12.76
CA ILE A 290 12.79 -24.91 11.41
C ILE A 290 14.31 -24.82 11.43
N ALA A 291 14.93 -25.05 10.27
CA ALA A 291 16.34 -24.77 10.05
C ALA A 291 16.49 -24.00 8.74
N PHE A 292 17.04 -22.79 8.80
CA PHE A 292 17.43 -22.05 7.61
C PHE A 292 18.58 -22.78 6.90
N SER A 293 18.61 -22.71 5.57
CA SER A 293 19.75 -23.17 4.78
C SER A 293 21.01 -22.38 5.14
N GLU A 294 22.18 -22.95 4.85
CA GLU A 294 23.46 -22.27 5.03
C GLU A 294 23.49 -20.96 4.24
N THR A 295 23.00 -20.98 2.99
CA THR A 295 22.86 -19.79 2.14
C THR A 295 22.05 -18.68 2.83
N VAL A 296 20.86 -18.99 3.34
CA VAL A 296 20.02 -17.99 4.03
C VAL A 296 20.71 -17.48 5.29
N ALA A 297 21.31 -18.36 6.09
CA ALA A 297 21.99 -17.98 7.31
C ALA A 297 23.19 -17.05 7.04
N GLU A 298 24.02 -17.38 6.05
CA GLU A 298 25.16 -16.55 5.64
C GLU A 298 24.72 -15.18 5.12
N LYS A 299 23.70 -15.14 4.24
CA LYS A 299 23.20 -13.89 3.66
C LYS A 299 22.54 -13.01 4.71
N PHE A 300 21.83 -13.58 5.67
CA PHE A 300 21.34 -12.82 6.81
C PHE A 300 22.49 -12.21 7.63
N ASN A 301 23.53 -12.99 7.96
CA ASN A 301 24.68 -12.51 8.72
C ASN A 301 25.49 -11.43 7.97
N LYS A 302 25.49 -11.46 6.64
CA LYS A 302 26.10 -10.42 5.78
C LYS A 302 25.24 -9.17 5.59
N GLY A 303 23.99 -9.16 6.09
CA GLY A 303 23.05 -8.05 5.93
C GLY A 303 22.29 -8.03 4.59
N CYS A 304 22.48 -9.04 3.74
CA CYS A 304 21.76 -9.21 2.48
C CYS A 304 20.26 -9.49 2.68
N ILE A 305 19.93 -10.26 3.73
CA ILE A 305 18.56 -10.57 4.12
C ILE A 305 18.19 -9.70 5.32
N SER A 306 17.14 -8.88 5.19
CA SER A 306 16.59 -8.12 6.31
C SER A 306 15.73 -9.01 7.21
N MET A 307 15.45 -8.57 8.45
CA MET A 307 14.58 -9.30 9.36
C MET A 307 13.16 -9.52 8.81
N THR A 308 12.67 -8.60 7.98
CA THR A 308 11.38 -8.76 7.28
C THR A 308 11.44 -9.95 6.34
N HIS A 309 12.44 -10.00 5.44
CA HIS A 309 12.58 -11.10 4.49
C HIS A 309 12.96 -12.42 5.16
N LEU A 310 13.67 -12.38 6.29
CA LEU A 310 13.90 -13.59 7.09
C LEU A 310 12.57 -14.13 7.66
N SER A 311 11.64 -13.25 8.04
CA SER A 311 10.30 -13.63 8.48
C SER A 311 9.47 -14.25 7.35
N ASP A 312 9.68 -13.81 6.12
CA ASP A 312 9.06 -14.40 4.93
C ASP A 312 9.49 -15.84 4.70
N ILE A 313 10.80 -16.10 4.79
CA ILE A 313 11.37 -17.46 4.70
C ILE A 313 10.87 -18.32 5.87
N LEU A 314 10.89 -17.77 7.09
CA LEU A 314 10.37 -18.44 8.28
C LEU A 314 8.90 -18.86 8.09
N ARG A 315 8.06 -17.94 7.63
CA ARG A 315 6.62 -18.17 7.39
C ARG A 315 6.41 -19.32 6.42
N ALA A 316 7.09 -19.31 5.28
CA ALA A 316 6.98 -20.37 4.28
C ALA A 316 7.38 -21.74 4.87
N GLN A 317 8.49 -21.81 5.61
CA GLN A 317 8.95 -23.05 6.21
C GLN A 317 8.02 -23.58 7.30
N LEU A 318 7.50 -22.71 8.18
CA LEU A 318 6.57 -23.11 9.24
C LEU A 318 5.26 -23.64 8.66
N LEU A 319 4.67 -22.92 7.71
CA LEU A 319 3.43 -23.33 7.07
C LEU A 319 3.60 -24.60 6.23
N CYS A 320 4.71 -24.74 5.50
CA CYS A 320 4.99 -25.98 4.75
C CYS A 320 5.10 -27.19 5.70
N ARG A 321 5.83 -27.03 6.80
CA ARG A 321 6.16 -28.12 7.73
C ARG A 321 5.02 -28.51 8.66
N TYR A 322 4.27 -27.53 9.16
CA TYR A 322 3.28 -27.75 10.21
C TYR A 322 1.87 -27.31 9.81
N GLY A 323 1.72 -26.58 8.71
CA GLY A 323 0.46 -25.91 8.40
C GLY A 323 0.06 -24.94 9.51
N GLY A 324 -1.25 -24.84 9.73
CA GLY A 324 -1.82 -23.93 10.70
C GLY A 324 -1.97 -22.54 10.11
N LEU A 325 -1.91 -21.51 10.96
CA LEU A 325 -2.06 -20.11 10.60
C LEU A 325 -0.76 -19.36 10.85
N TRP A 326 -0.29 -18.59 9.87
CA TRP A 326 0.59 -17.45 10.13
C TRP A 326 -0.26 -16.20 10.32
N ILE A 327 0.03 -15.46 11.38
CA ILE A 327 -0.57 -14.15 11.65
C ILE A 327 0.52 -13.18 12.13
N ASP A 328 0.66 -12.05 11.45
CA ASP A 328 1.57 -11.00 11.89
C ASP A 328 1.20 -10.45 13.28
N ALA A 329 2.22 -10.07 14.05
CA ALA A 329 2.09 -9.65 15.44
C ALA A 329 1.27 -8.36 15.67
N THR A 330 0.92 -7.61 14.61
CA THR A 330 0.14 -6.35 14.70
C THR A 330 -1.33 -6.51 14.33
N TYR A 331 -1.82 -7.75 14.22
CA TYR A 331 -3.25 -7.97 14.06
C TYR A 331 -3.99 -7.86 15.39
N TYR A 332 -5.11 -7.14 15.37
CA TYR A 332 -6.07 -7.06 16.46
C TYR A 332 -7.34 -7.81 16.05
N ILE A 333 -7.78 -8.74 16.91
CA ILE A 333 -9.01 -9.51 16.70
C ILE A 333 -10.11 -8.85 17.51
N TRP A 334 -11.13 -8.35 16.83
CA TRP A 334 -12.27 -7.69 17.45
C TRP A 334 -13.13 -8.66 18.24
N ASP A 335 -13.53 -9.79 17.67
CA ASP A 335 -14.30 -10.81 18.37
C ASP A 335 -14.12 -12.23 17.81
N ASP A 336 -14.88 -13.16 18.37
CA ASP A 336 -14.79 -14.60 18.14
C ASP A 336 -15.35 -15.08 16.79
N ARG A 337 -16.14 -14.26 16.09
CA ARG A 337 -16.65 -14.56 14.73
C ARG A 337 -15.51 -14.85 13.76
N PHE A 338 -14.35 -14.25 14.01
CA PHE A 338 -13.09 -14.59 13.36
C PHE A 338 -12.83 -16.09 13.35
N ILE A 339 -12.86 -16.72 14.51
CA ILE A 339 -12.41 -18.10 14.67
C ILE A 339 -13.33 -19.04 13.90
N ASP A 340 -14.64 -18.77 13.91
CA ASP A 340 -15.62 -19.55 13.19
C ASP A 340 -15.38 -19.43 11.67
N ALA A 341 -15.18 -18.22 11.15
CA ALA A 341 -14.83 -18.01 9.74
C ALA A 341 -13.51 -18.71 9.36
N LEU A 342 -12.50 -18.62 10.23
CA LEU A 342 -11.20 -19.25 10.02
C LEU A 342 -11.30 -20.78 9.98
N CYS A 343 -12.14 -21.39 10.81
CA CYS A 343 -12.28 -22.84 10.90
C CYS A 343 -13.08 -23.47 9.75
N GLN A 344 -13.92 -22.69 9.07
CA GLN A 344 -14.77 -23.17 7.97
C GLN A 344 -13.99 -23.61 6.72
N PHE A 345 -12.81 -23.04 6.47
CA PHE A 345 -12.06 -23.28 5.24
C PHE A 345 -10.69 -23.92 5.53
N PRO A 346 -10.27 -24.95 4.78
CA PRO A 346 -8.95 -25.56 4.96
C PRO A 346 -7.82 -24.58 4.65
N PHE A 347 -8.00 -23.74 3.62
CA PHE A 347 -7.16 -22.59 3.32
C PHE A 347 -7.92 -21.30 3.62
N PHE A 348 -7.26 -20.34 4.25
CA PHE A 348 -7.86 -19.04 4.54
C PHE A 348 -6.79 -17.95 4.49
N THR A 349 -7.10 -16.81 3.89
CA THR A 349 -6.26 -15.61 3.92
C THR A 349 -7.14 -14.38 4.07
N GLN A 350 -6.59 -13.30 4.63
CA GLN A 350 -7.31 -12.04 4.62
C GLN A 350 -7.47 -11.60 3.14
N LYS A 351 -8.71 -11.42 2.71
CA LYS A 351 -9.04 -11.20 1.28
C LYS A 351 -10.04 -10.05 1.15
N GLN A 352 -9.54 -8.83 0.89
CA GLN A 352 -10.38 -7.63 0.78
C GLN A 352 -11.30 -7.65 -0.45
N GLY A 353 -10.91 -8.40 -1.49
CA GLY A 353 -11.53 -8.32 -2.80
C GLY A 353 -11.09 -7.06 -3.56
N GLY A 354 -11.07 -7.15 -4.87
CA GLY A 354 -10.61 -6.07 -5.75
C GLY A 354 -10.58 -6.50 -7.21
N GLU A 355 -10.53 -5.53 -8.11
CA GLU A 355 -10.26 -5.77 -9.54
C GLU A 355 -8.77 -5.95 -9.75
N LEU A 356 -8.39 -6.74 -10.77
CA LEU A 356 -7.00 -6.94 -11.16
C LEU A 356 -6.41 -5.61 -11.63
N ASN A 357 -5.44 -5.09 -10.88
CA ASN A 357 -4.61 -3.97 -11.28
C ASN A 357 -3.22 -4.51 -11.64
N GLU A 358 -2.72 -4.20 -12.85
CA GLU A 358 -1.39 -4.63 -13.29
C GLU A 358 -0.25 -4.12 -12.38
N LEU A 359 -0.49 -3.05 -11.62
CA LEU A 359 0.49 -2.46 -10.69
C LEU A 359 0.35 -2.98 -9.25
N ASP A 360 -0.77 -3.62 -8.92
CA ASP A 360 -0.97 -4.33 -7.65
C ASP A 360 -1.21 -5.81 -7.92
N ILE A 361 -0.12 -6.58 -7.94
CA ILE A 361 -0.17 -8.02 -8.21
C ILE A 361 -1.10 -8.77 -7.24
N VAL A 362 -1.30 -8.25 -6.02
CA VAL A 362 -2.20 -8.86 -5.04
C VAL A 362 -3.65 -8.59 -5.40
N SER A 363 -3.98 -7.36 -5.78
CA SER A 363 -5.35 -6.94 -6.19
C SER A 363 -6.43 -7.38 -5.18
N GLY A 364 -6.11 -7.32 -3.88
CA GLY A 364 -6.99 -7.75 -2.79
C GLY A 364 -7.31 -9.26 -2.74
N ARG A 365 -6.60 -10.11 -3.51
CA ARG A 365 -6.86 -11.56 -3.62
C ARG A 365 -6.30 -12.39 -2.46
N TRP A 366 -5.28 -11.91 -1.78
CA TRP A 366 -4.66 -12.54 -0.62
C TRP A 366 -3.97 -11.52 0.28
N ALA A 367 -3.52 -11.95 1.45
CA ALA A 367 -2.59 -11.21 2.30
C ALA A 367 -1.49 -12.15 2.78
N ASN A 368 -0.24 -11.88 2.42
CA ASN A 368 0.90 -12.74 2.78
C ASN A 368 1.22 -12.72 4.29
N ASN A 369 0.72 -11.73 5.02
CA ASN A 369 0.85 -11.54 6.46
C ASN A 369 -0.26 -12.22 7.28
N PHE A 370 -1.24 -12.84 6.61
CA PHE A 370 -2.32 -13.61 7.22
C PHE A 370 -2.67 -14.79 6.32
N MET A 371 -2.19 -16.00 6.65
CA MET A 371 -2.41 -17.16 5.79
C MET A 371 -2.48 -18.47 6.58
N LYS A 372 -3.54 -19.23 6.33
CA LYS A 372 -3.82 -20.55 6.89
C LYS A 372 -3.81 -21.60 5.79
N GLY A 373 -3.25 -22.76 6.08
CA GLY A 373 -3.42 -23.95 5.24
C GLY A 373 -2.98 -25.23 5.96
N PRO A 374 -3.27 -26.41 5.38
CA PRO A 374 -2.79 -27.68 5.92
C PRO A 374 -1.26 -27.80 5.74
N ALA A 375 -0.63 -28.63 6.58
CA ALA A 375 0.77 -29.00 6.40
C ALA A 375 0.94 -29.67 5.02
N GLY A 376 2.04 -29.37 4.33
CA GLY A 376 2.28 -29.87 2.98
C GLY A 376 1.40 -29.27 1.88
N PHE A 377 0.64 -28.20 2.15
CA PHE A 377 -0.10 -27.49 1.10
C PHE A 377 0.88 -27.02 -0.01
N PRO A 378 0.63 -27.32 -1.31
CA PRO A 378 1.60 -27.08 -2.38
C PRO A 378 2.10 -25.64 -2.48
N LEU A 379 1.27 -24.64 -2.20
CA LEU A 379 1.70 -23.24 -2.17
C LEU A 379 2.88 -23.05 -1.22
N PHE A 380 2.80 -23.57 0.00
CA PHE A 380 3.85 -23.36 1.00
C PHE A 380 5.14 -24.08 0.64
N GLY A 381 5.04 -25.27 0.06
CA GLY A 381 6.21 -25.98 -0.49
C GLY A 381 6.90 -25.18 -1.60
N PHE A 382 6.10 -24.64 -2.54
CA PHE A 382 6.61 -23.83 -3.64
C PHE A 382 7.32 -22.57 -3.12
N MET A 383 6.71 -21.88 -2.15
CA MET A 383 7.31 -20.70 -1.53
C MET A 383 8.69 -20.99 -0.93
N VAL A 384 8.84 -22.11 -0.22
CA VAL A 384 10.14 -22.51 0.35
C VAL A 384 11.19 -22.67 -0.74
N GLU A 385 10.89 -23.45 -1.79
CA GLU A 385 11.85 -23.69 -2.87
C GLU A 385 12.15 -22.42 -3.67
N ALA A 386 11.14 -21.58 -3.94
CA ALA A 386 11.30 -20.32 -4.65
C ALA A 386 12.20 -19.33 -3.87
N PHE A 387 12.06 -19.25 -2.54
CA PHE A 387 12.97 -18.45 -1.73
C PHE A 387 14.41 -18.99 -1.76
N GLU A 388 14.61 -20.30 -1.70
CA GLU A 388 15.96 -20.88 -1.82
C GLU A 388 16.56 -20.61 -3.21
N LEU A 389 15.79 -20.69 -4.30
CA LEU A 389 16.24 -20.31 -5.65
C LEU A 389 16.64 -18.84 -5.73
N PHE A 390 15.81 -17.95 -5.19
CA PHE A 390 16.07 -16.52 -5.22
C PHE A 390 17.34 -16.17 -4.43
N TRP A 391 17.39 -16.60 -3.17
CA TRP A 391 18.53 -16.33 -2.30
C TRP A 391 19.77 -17.13 -2.67
N GLY A 392 19.66 -18.22 -3.43
CA GLY A 392 20.81 -18.90 -4.02
C GLY A 392 21.48 -18.07 -5.12
N LYS A 393 20.72 -17.21 -5.82
CA LYS A 393 21.18 -16.46 -7.00
C LYS A 393 21.47 -14.99 -6.73
N TYR A 394 20.73 -14.34 -5.83
CA TYR A 394 20.78 -12.90 -5.61
C TYR A 394 21.21 -12.54 -4.19
N ASP A 395 22.02 -11.50 -4.04
CA ASP A 395 22.54 -10.99 -2.76
C ASP A 395 21.77 -9.78 -2.20
N GLU A 396 20.75 -9.30 -2.92
CA GLU A 396 19.92 -8.17 -2.50
C GLU A 396 18.46 -8.43 -2.89
N VAL A 397 17.53 -8.04 -2.02
CA VAL A 397 16.11 -7.99 -2.41
C VAL A 397 15.90 -6.74 -3.24
N LEU A 398 15.58 -6.96 -4.51
CA LEU A 398 15.25 -5.90 -5.46
C LEU A 398 13.89 -5.24 -5.14
N ASN A 399 13.00 -5.93 -4.41
CA ASN A 399 11.67 -5.43 -4.05
C ASN A 399 11.06 -6.15 -2.83
N TYR A 400 10.46 -5.37 -1.90
CA TYR A 400 9.72 -5.84 -0.72
C TYR A 400 8.60 -6.86 -1.03
N PHE A 401 8.05 -6.87 -2.26
CA PHE A 401 6.93 -7.73 -2.67
C PHE A 401 7.32 -9.10 -3.21
N LEU A 402 8.56 -9.57 -3.00
CA LEU A 402 9.00 -10.90 -3.47
C LEU A 402 8.01 -12.02 -3.10
N PHE A 403 7.48 -12.00 -1.87
CA PHE A 403 6.49 -12.98 -1.42
C PHE A 403 5.23 -12.97 -2.30
N ASP A 404 4.71 -11.79 -2.62
CA ASP A 404 3.50 -11.63 -3.42
C ASP A 404 3.71 -12.05 -4.87
N TYR A 405 4.88 -11.78 -5.45
CA TYR A 405 5.21 -12.24 -6.79
C TYR A 405 5.26 -13.77 -6.89
N ILE A 406 5.83 -14.45 -5.88
CA ILE A 406 5.86 -15.91 -5.86
C ILE A 406 4.43 -16.48 -5.76
N ILE A 407 3.58 -15.91 -4.89
CA ILE A 407 2.16 -16.31 -4.82
C ILE A 407 1.48 -16.10 -6.17
N ALA A 408 1.72 -14.97 -6.83
CA ALA A 408 1.11 -14.65 -8.12
C ALA A 408 1.48 -15.68 -9.20
N VAL A 409 2.76 -16.06 -9.28
CA VAL A 409 3.21 -17.15 -10.16
C VAL A 409 2.44 -18.44 -9.89
N CYS A 410 2.31 -18.84 -8.62
CA CYS A 410 1.52 -20.04 -8.27
C CYS A 410 0.05 -19.90 -8.67
N TYR A 411 -0.57 -18.76 -8.37
CA TYR A 411 -1.98 -18.51 -8.66
C TYR A 411 -2.27 -18.54 -10.17
N GLU A 412 -1.35 -18.05 -10.99
CA GLU A 412 -1.54 -17.99 -12.44
C GLU A 412 -1.22 -19.34 -13.10
N GLN A 413 -0.15 -20.02 -12.67
CA GLN A 413 0.39 -21.17 -13.39
C GLN A 413 0.08 -22.54 -12.78
N LEU A 414 -0.48 -22.59 -11.55
CA LEU A 414 -0.84 -23.83 -10.85
C LEU A 414 -2.36 -23.86 -10.57
N PRO A 415 -3.16 -24.51 -11.43
CA PRO A 415 -4.63 -24.50 -11.35
C PRO A 415 -5.21 -24.97 -10.02
N GLU A 416 -4.61 -25.96 -9.38
CA GLU A 416 -5.05 -26.49 -8.07
C GLU A 416 -4.92 -25.43 -6.98
N ILE A 417 -3.78 -24.73 -6.91
CA ILE A 417 -3.56 -23.65 -5.96
C ILE A 417 -4.55 -22.52 -6.21
N ARG A 418 -4.73 -22.12 -7.49
CA ARG A 418 -5.72 -21.09 -7.87
C ARG A 418 -7.11 -21.45 -7.39
N MET A 419 -7.54 -22.71 -7.59
CA MET A 419 -8.85 -23.18 -7.18
C MET A 419 -9.03 -23.10 -5.66
N ILE A 420 -8.06 -23.60 -4.89
CA ILE A 420 -8.11 -23.60 -3.42
C ILE A 420 -8.10 -22.18 -2.86
N MET A 421 -7.22 -21.31 -3.36
CA MET A 421 -7.19 -19.90 -2.97
C MET A 421 -8.45 -19.14 -3.41
N GLY A 422 -8.99 -19.48 -4.58
CA GLY A 422 -10.23 -18.92 -5.12
C GLY A 422 -11.45 -19.23 -4.25
N ALA A 423 -11.50 -20.42 -3.65
CA ALA A 423 -12.56 -20.86 -2.75
C ALA A 423 -12.60 -20.09 -1.41
N CYS A 424 -11.51 -19.42 -1.02
CA CYS A 424 -11.52 -18.51 0.13
C CYS A 424 -12.42 -17.30 -0.18
N PRO A 425 -13.48 -17.05 0.59
CA PRO A 425 -14.38 -15.92 0.35
C PRO A 425 -13.68 -14.60 0.64
N VAL A 426 -14.20 -13.52 0.04
CA VAL A 426 -13.86 -12.15 0.44
C VAL A 426 -14.25 -11.97 1.90
N ASN A 427 -13.34 -11.44 2.71
CA ASN A 427 -13.47 -11.29 4.16
C ASN A 427 -12.65 -10.09 4.67
N ASN A 428 -13.09 -9.48 5.78
CA ASN A 428 -12.39 -8.37 6.45
C ASN A 428 -11.96 -7.26 5.48
N ARG A 429 -12.89 -6.76 4.66
CA ARG A 429 -12.62 -5.74 3.64
C ARG A 429 -11.95 -4.50 4.23
N PHE A 430 -12.36 -4.14 5.44
CA PHE A 430 -11.87 -2.96 6.15
C PHE A 430 -10.76 -3.26 7.15
N SER A 431 -10.06 -4.40 7.00
CA SER A 431 -8.96 -4.78 7.90
C SER A 431 -7.89 -3.71 8.08
N GLN A 432 -7.62 -2.89 7.06
CA GLN A 432 -6.60 -1.84 7.12
C GLN A 432 -7.14 -0.46 7.54
N VAL A 433 -8.46 -0.31 7.75
CA VAL A 433 -9.10 1.01 7.85
C VAL A 433 -8.56 1.88 8.99
N LEU A 434 -8.08 1.24 10.07
CA LEU A 434 -7.53 1.94 11.23
C LEU A 434 -6.18 2.58 10.95
N ALA A 435 -5.46 2.14 9.92
CA ALA A 435 -4.28 2.85 9.46
C ALA A 435 -4.61 4.31 9.14
N ASP A 436 -5.83 4.59 8.67
CA ASP A 436 -6.33 5.93 8.41
C ASP A 436 -7.09 6.47 9.63
N TRP A 437 -8.18 5.81 10.03
CA TRP A 437 -9.18 6.35 10.96
C TRP A 437 -8.86 6.18 12.44
N GLY A 438 -7.81 5.44 12.81
CA GLY A 438 -7.62 5.02 14.20
C GLY A 438 -7.55 6.17 15.22
N ASN A 439 -7.14 7.37 14.80
CA ASN A 439 -7.05 8.57 15.65
C ASN A 439 -8.23 9.54 15.49
N GLU A 440 -9.19 9.24 14.62
CA GLU A 440 -10.39 10.05 14.45
C GLU A 440 -11.37 9.80 15.61
N ALA A 441 -12.22 10.79 15.90
CA ALA A 441 -13.31 10.64 16.87
C ALA A 441 -14.21 9.46 16.46
N CYS A 442 -14.49 8.58 17.41
CA CYS A 442 -15.30 7.40 17.18
C CYS A 442 -16.77 7.78 17.05
N ASP A 443 -17.35 7.48 15.89
CA ASP A 443 -18.78 7.47 15.69
C ASP A 443 -19.30 6.05 15.99
N PRO A 444 -20.13 5.87 17.04
CA PRO A 444 -20.62 4.56 17.43
C PRO A 444 -21.37 3.81 16.32
N HIS A 445 -22.12 4.53 15.48
CA HIS A 445 -22.88 3.91 14.40
C HIS A 445 -21.95 3.42 13.28
N LYS A 446 -20.92 4.21 12.94
CA LYS A 446 -19.88 3.76 11.98
C LYS A 446 -19.06 2.60 12.54
N LEU A 447 -18.77 2.59 13.83
CA LEU A 447 -18.08 1.47 14.47
C LEU A 447 -18.92 0.19 14.41
N GLU A 448 -20.21 0.27 14.70
CA GLU A 448 -21.15 -0.86 14.59
C GLU A 448 -21.18 -1.41 13.15
N LEU A 449 -21.31 -0.54 12.15
CA LEU A 449 -21.29 -0.94 10.74
C LEU A 449 -19.94 -1.56 10.32
N LEU A 450 -18.83 -0.96 10.75
CA LEU A 450 -17.49 -1.46 10.46
C LEU A 450 -17.27 -2.84 11.06
N THR A 451 -17.67 -3.02 12.32
CA THR A 451 -17.48 -4.27 13.04
C THR A 451 -18.52 -5.30 12.67
N ALA A 452 -19.62 -4.95 12.01
CA ALA A 452 -20.61 -5.92 11.53
C ALA A 452 -20.01 -6.99 10.60
N ASP A 453 -19.02 -6.63 9.76
CA ASP A 453 -18.39 -7.55 8.80
C ASP A 453 -16.86 -7.66 8.90
N THR A 454 -16.23 -6.85 9.77
CA THR A 454 -14.78 -6.81 9.95
C THR A 454 -14.43 -7.13 11.39
N TRP A 455 -13.76 -8.27 11.57
CA TRP A 455 -13.38 -8.81 12.87
C TRP A 455 -11.85 -8.89 13.06
N LEU A 456 -11.09 -8.64 12.00
CA LEU A 456 -9.63 -8.60 12.02
C LEU A 456 -9.13 -7.26 11.52
N PHE A 457 -8.42 -6.53 12.39
CA PHE A 457 -7.84 -5.23 12.08
C PHE A 457 -6.32 -5.28 12.10
N LYS A 458 -5.69 -4.83 11.01
CA LYS A 458 -4.25 -4.68 10.88
C LYS A 458 -3.85 -3.31 11.43
N LEU A 459 -3.06 -3.32 12.49
CA LEU A 459 -2.45 -2.12 13.06
C LEU A 459 -0.98 -2.01 12.64
N THR A 460 -0.36 -0.88 12.98
CA THR A 460 1.07 -0.63 12.76
C THR A 460 1.68 0.09 13.95
N TYR A 461 2.78 -0.43 14.48
CA TYR A 461 3.55 0.25 15.53
C TYR A 461 4.36 1.44 14.99
N LYS A 462 4.37 1.67 13.67
CA LYS A 462 5.02 2.82 13.02
C LYS A 462 4.17 4.10 13.10
N LYS A 463 2.87 3.98 13.41
CA LYS A 463 1.95 5.11 13.64
C LYS A 463 1.67 5.21 15.14
N GLN A 464 1.63 6.43 15.66
CA GLN A 464 1.12 6.66 17.01
C GLN A 464 -0.41 6.64 16.99
N PHE A 465 -0.98 5.76 17.78
CA PHE A 465 -2.42 5.73 18.05
C PHE A 465 -2.73 6.45 19.37
N SER A 466 -3.74 7.30 19.36
CA SER A 466 -4.19 8.07 20.53
C SER A 466 -5.49 7.50 21.06
N MET A 467 -5.67 7.45 22.37
CA MET A 467 -6.95 7.04 22.98
C MET A 467 -8.04 8.11 22.86
N GLN A 468 -7.62 9.37 22.73
CA GLN A 468 -8.51 10.52 22.60
C GLN A 468 -8.02 11.45 21.50
N THR A 469 -8.96 12.14 20.86
CA THR A 469 -8.69 13.29 20.00
C THR A 469 -8.22 14.49 20.82
N SER A 470 -7.76 15.56 20.16
CA SER A 470 -7.28 16.77 20.84
C SER A 470 -8.36 17.50 21.65
N ASP A 471 -9.63 17.32 21.31
CA ASP A 471 -10.82 17.81 22.03
C ASP A 471 -11.39 16.81 23.04
N GLY A 472 -10.68 15.70 23.30
CA GLY A 472 -11.01 14.74 24.37
C GLY A 472 -12.05 13.69 23.99
N GLN A 473 -12.45 13.60 22.72
CA GLN A 473 -13.35 12.55 22.26
C GLN A 473 -12.63 11.22 22.15
N ARG A 474 -13.33 10.12 22.42
CA ARG A 474 -12.82 8.75 22.25
C ARG A 474 -12.51 8.49 20.78
N THR A 475 -11.37 7.86 20.48
CA THR A 475 -11.00 7.51 19.09
C THR A 475 -11.48 6.13 18.68
N TYR A 476 -11.46 5.80 17.38
CA TYR A 476 -11.71 4.43 16.90
C TYR A 476 -10.72 3.42 17.50
N TYR A 477 -9.45 3.80 17.68
CA TYR A 477 -8.46 2.95 18.33
C TYR A 477 -8.82 2.66 19.80
N ALA A 478 -9.21 3.68 20.57
CA ALA A 478 -9.68 3.47 21.94
C ALA A 478 -10.91 2.59 21.99
N ALA A 479 -11.85 2.82 21.07
CA ALA A 479 -13.07 2.04 21.02
C ALA A 479 -12.83 0.54 20.83
N LEU A 480 -11.80 0.19 20.06
CA LEU A 480 -11.45 -1.20 19.81
C LEU A 480 -10.77 -1.88 21.00
N LEU A 481 -9.98 -1.16 21.78
CA LEU A 481 -9.18 -1.71 22.88
C LEU A 481 -9.95 -1.88 24.20
N GLU A 482 -11.01 -1.12 24.42
CA GLU A 482 -11.69 -1.06 25.73
C GLU A 482 -12.87 -2.03 25.89
N GLU A 483 -13.27 -2.78 24.85
CA GLU A 483 -14.27 -3.86 24.98
C GLU A 483 -13.65 -5.16 25.56
N GLU A 484 -12.95 -5.04 26.70
CA GLU A 484 -12.34 -6.17 27.42
C GLU A 484 -13.32 -7.01 28.25
#